data_AF-A0A9D7BJ52-F1
#
_entry.id   AF-A0A9D7BJ52-F1
#
_cell.length_a   1.000
_cell.length_b   1.000
_cell.length_c   1.000
_cell.angle_alpha   90.00
_cell.angle_beta   90.00
_cell.angle_gamma   90.00
#
_symmetry.space_group_name_H-M   'P 1'
#
loop_
_entity.id
_entity.type
_entity.pdbx_description
1 polymer ?
#
loop_
_entity_poly.entity_id
_entity_poly.type
_entity_poly.pdbx_seq_one_letter_code
_entity_poly.pdbx_strand_id
1 'polypeptide(L)'
;MKTPLLNLLISIISSVPLTNILDDFEPLDRLFDVVERGLRLNIDHETKNHEYIKRFLECGASALQLDIKSGIAPEELLSGIYAEYIFVHLICKDKDQAFLFSEYMENQYKDKSTLTFIQVENKIVYPLQTIICDIDVSKEVIGPLSKFLKEAEEKIQEAKPYRCILNVSIGKNFLLSISTLRAIRILWENLVAKQGFEGDIPAIVTVRPEESELSSDPNQCLIEMSYLTLSALVGNVDVFYGTHSSRETNHLLNVLMMQHVFIEEGKLDTIKDPLAGSHMVEQITHKIVEQVWQKYLEGENSK
;
A
#
# COMPACT_ATOMS: atom_id res chain seq x y z
N MET A 1 -35.34 20.22 -35.89
CA MET A 1 -36.13 20.53 -34.67
C MET A 1 -36.44 19.22 -33.99
N LYS A 2 -36.08 19.10 -32.71
CA LYS A 2 -35.93 17.85 -31.91
C LYS A 2 -34.72 17.01 -32.39
N THR A 3 -33.72 16.70 -31.58
CA THR A 3 -33.78 16.53 -30.13
C THR A 3 -32.44 16.87 -29.46
N PRO A 4 -32.38 17.98 -28.69
CA PRO A 4 -31.29 18.35 -27.78
C PRO A 4 -31.06 17.36 -26.61
N LEU A 5 -31.73 16.20 -26.62
CA LEU A 5 -31.72 15.20 -25.55
C LEU A 5 -30.49 14.27 -25.61
N LEU A 6 -29.84 14.12 -26.78
CA LEU A 6 -28.65 13.27 -26.88
C LEU A 6 -27.41 13.97 -26.29
N ASN A 7 -27.30 15.29 -26.45
CA ASN A 7 -26.26 16.09 -25.79
C ASN A 7 -26.55 16.33 -24.30
N LEU A 8 -27.82 16.21 -23.87
CA LEU A 8 -28.18 16.25 -22.45
C LEU A 8 -27.88 14.92 -21.74
N LEU A 9 -27.98 13.79 -22.44
CA LEU A 9 -27.64 12.48 -21.87
C LEU A 9 -26.11 12.28 -21.71
N ILE A 10 -25.31 12.83 -22.63
CA ILE A 10 -23.84 12.84 -22.51
C ILE A 10 -23.37 13.79 -21.38
N SER A 11 -24.13 14.86 -21.07
CA SER A 11 -23.80 15.72 -19.91
C SER A 11 -24.35 15.21 -18.58
N ILE A 12 -25.17 14.14 -18.56
CA ILE A 12 -25.76 13.58 -17.33
C ILE A 12 -25.00 12.32 -16.89
N ILE A 13 -24.34 11.58 -17.79
CA ILE A 13 -23.49 10.42 -17.43
C ILE A 13 -22.09 10.86 -16.94
N SER A 14 -21.73 12.14 -17.05
CA SER A 14 -20.49 12.73 -16.53
C SER A 14 -20.60 13.34 -15.12
N SER A 15 -21.63 12.98 -14.35
CA SER A 15 -22.05 13.76 -13.16
C SER A 15 -21.80 13.07 -11.81
N VAL A 16 -20.64 12.41 -11.67
CA VAL A 16 -19.88 12.63 -10.44
C VAL A 16 -18.96 13.80 -10.81
N PRO A 17 -19.32 15.06 -10.50
CA PRO A 17 -18.37 16.13 -10.67
C PRO A 17 -17.15 15.71 -9.86
N LEU A 18 -15.98 15.68 -10.51
CA LEU A 18 -14.71 15.68 -9.79
C LEU A 18 -14.84 16.76 -8.72
N THR A 19 -15.04 16.35 -7.47
CA THR A 19 -15.25 17.26 -6.36
C THR A 19 -14.04 18.19 -6.34
N ASN A 20 -14.28 19.45 -6.68
CA ASN A 20 -13.35 20.58 -6.57
C ASN A 20 -11.86 20.27 -6.84
N ILE A 21 -11.47 19.97 -8.08
CA ILE A 21 -10.03 19.92 -8.46
C ILE A 21 -9.33 21.30 -8.32
N LEU A 22 -10.09 22.39 -8.14
CA LEU A 22 -9.58 23.76 -8.22
C LEU A 22 -9.48 24.49 -6.87
N ASP A 23 -9.95 23.89 -5.79
CA ASP A 23 -9.68 24.41 -4.44
C ASP A 23 -8.54 23.59 -3.85
N ASP A 24 -7.63 24.24 -3.11
CA ASP A 24 -6.48 23.63 -2.45
C ASP A 24 -6.85 22.25 -1.89
N PHE A 25 -6.13 21.18 -2.28
CA PHE A 25 -6.39 19.85 -1.73
C PHE A 25 -6.45 19.96 -0.21
N GLU A 26 -7.58 19.58 0.38
CA GLU A 26 -7.61 19.39 1.83
C GLU A 26 -6.49 18.41 2.20
N PRO A 27 -5.80 18.60 3.33
CA PRO A 27 -4.70 17.73 3.71
C PRO A 27 -5.16 16.27 3.67
N LEU A 28 -4.46 15.45 2.89
CA LEU A 28 -4.81 14.04 2.75
C LEU A 28 -4.73 13.36 4.10
N ASP A 29 -5.82 12.72 4.51
CA ASP A 29 -5.81 11.94 5.73
C ASP A 29 -5.22 10.54 5.47
N ARG A 30 -4.54 9.99 6.48
CA ARG A 30 -4.08 8.61 6.51
C ARG A 30 -4.82 7.86 7.61
N LEU A 31 -4.98 6.56 7.45
CA LEU A 31 -5.82 5.77 8.34
C LEU A 31 -5.21 5.63 9.74
N PHE A 32 -3.88 5.58 9.82
CA PHE A 32 -3.16 5.44 11.08
C PHE A 32 -2.58 6.78 11.55
N ASP A 33 -2.65 7.04 12.85
CA ASP A 33 -2.08 8.25 13.44
C ASP A 33 -0.56 8.30 13.34
N VAL A 34 0.09 7.13 13.26
CA VAL A 34 1.55 6.95 13.14
C VAL A 34 1.83 6.06 11.94
N VAL A 35 2.92 6.32 11.23
CA VAL A 35 3.36 5.43 10.14
C VAL A 35 3.95 4.16 10.73
N GLU A 36 3.41 3.01 10.31
CA GLU A 36 3.89 1.71 10.79
C GLU A 36 5.25 1.36 10.17
N ARG A 37 6.17 0.93 11.03
CA ARG A 37 7.57 0.63 10.69
C ARG A 37 7.71 -0.83 10.33
N GLY A 38 7.78 -1.09 9.03
CA GLY A 38 7.73 -2.42 8.48
C GLY A 38 9.04 -2.92 7.93
N LEU A 39 9.18 -4.24 7.93
CA LEU A 39 10.19 -4.94 7.12
C LEU A 39 9.51 -5.95 6.19
N ARG A 40 10.04 -6.08 4.98
CA ARG A 40 9.70 -7.16 4.06
C ARG A 40 10.73 -8.27 4.16
N LEU A 41 10.26 -9.50 4.37
CA LEU A 41 11.10 -10.67 4.60
C LEU A 41 10.70 -11.82 3.67
N ASN A 42 11.69 -12.40 3.01
CA ASN A 42 11.52 -13.64 2.26
C ASN A 42 11.66 -14.82 3.21
N ILE A 43 10.58 -15.58 3.43
CA ILE A 43 10.53 -16.72 4.33
C ILE A 43 10.71 -18.00 3.51
N ASP A 44 11.84 -18.66 3.69
CA ASP A 44 12.16 -19.96 3.13
C ASP A 44 12.28 -21.05 4.21
N HIS A 45 12.78 -22.24 3.87
CA HIS A 45 12.89 -23.35 4.81
C HIS A 45 14.09 -23.22 5.77
N GLU A 46 14.66 -22.02 5.92
CA GLU A 46 15.68 -21.76 6.93
C GLU A 46 15.06 -21.77 8.34
N THR A 47 15.70 -22.49 9.25
CA THR A 47 15.21 -22.69 10.63
C THR A 47 15.24 -21.42 11.49
N LYS A 48 15.91 -20.36 11.04
CA LYS A 48 16.09 -19.12 11.80
C LYS A 48 15.05 -18.04 11.50
N ASN A 49 14.15 -18.24 10.54
CA ASN A 49 13.17 -17.23 10.14
C ASN A 49 12.34 -16.73 11.31
N HIS A 50 11.90 -17.64 12.18
CA HIS A 50 11.17 -17.30 13.40
C HIS A 50 11.99 -16.44 14.39
N GLU A 51 13.26 -16.80 14.62
CA GLU A 51 14.16 -16.07 15.52
C GLU A 51 14.42 -14.65 15.00
N TYR A 52 14.60 -14.50 13.67
CA TYR A 52 14.78 -13.20 13.06
C TYR A 52 13.54 -12.33 13.19
N ILE A 53 12.35 -12.86 12.94
CA ILE A 53 11.10 -12.12 13.11
C ILE A 53 10.97 -11.62 14.55
N LYS A 54 11.17 -12.50 15.54
CA LYS A 54 11.14 -12.10 16.96
C LYS A 54 12.13 -10.98 17.24
N ARG A 55 13.36 -11.11 16.75
CA ARG A 55 14.38 -10.08 16.93
C ARG A 55 13.97 -8.73 16.33
N PHE A 56 13.36 -8.69 15.15
CA PHE A 56 12.88 -7.43 14.56
C PHE A 56 11.76 -6.80 15.39
N LEU A 57 10.82 -7.61 15.89
CA LEU A 57 9.73 -7.16 16.76
C LEU A 57 10.27 -6.64 18.11
N GLU A 58 11.25 -7.33 18.71
CA GLU A 58 11.94 -6.89 19.93
C GLU A 58 12.72 -5.57 19.72
N CYS A 59 13.15 -5.29 18.50
CA CYS A 59 13.76 -4.02 18.09
C CYS A 59 12.72 -2.96 17.66
N GLY A 60 11.43 -3.19 17.88
CA GLY A 60 10.38 -2.19 17.67
C GLY A 60 9.79 -2.13 16.26
N ALA A 61 9.97 -3.16 15.43
CA ALA A 61 9.19 -3.30 14.20
C ALA A 61 7.70 -3.43 14.56
N SER A 62 6.85 -2.66 13.89
CA SER A 62 5.39 -2.66 14.12
C SER A 62 4.59 -3.17 12.92
N ALA A 63 5.26 -3.41 11.78
CA ALA A 63 4.71 -4.14 10.65
C ALA A 63 5.66 -5.20 10.08
N LEU A 64 5.08 -6.23 9.47
CA LEU A 64 5.82 -7.30 8.78
C LEU A 64 5.13 -7.67 7.48
N GLN A 65 5.86 -7.68 6.38
CA GLN A 65 5.42 -8.31 5.12
C GLN A 65 6.26 -9.56 4.90
N LEU A 66 5.62 -10.73 4.90
CA LEU A 66 6.29 -12.03 4.82
C LEU A 66 5.95 -12.70 3.49
N ASP A 67 6.92 -12.84 2.60
CA ASP A 67 6.79 -13.63 1.36
C ASP A 67 7.13 -15.09 1.67
N ILE A 68 6.10 -15.94 1.78
CA ILE A 68 6.22 -17.29 2.33
C ILE A 68 6.34 -18.33 1.21
N LYS A 69 7.41 -19.13 1.22
CA LYS A 69 7.53 -20.30 0.32
C LYS A 69 6.57 -21.43 0.74
N SER A 70 6.14 -22.24 -0.22
CA SER A 70 5.26 -23.40 0.02
C SER A 70 5.80 -24.33 1.10
N GLY A 71 4.90 -24.92 1.90
CA GLY A 71 5.23 -25.95 2.89
C GLY A 71 5.77 -25.44 4.24
N ILE A 72 5.71 -24.14 4.49
CA ILE A 72 6.03 -23.55 5.80
C ILE A 72 4.77 -23.50 6.66
N ALA A 73 4.86 -24.01 7.89
CA ALA A 73 3.74 -24.09 8.81
C ALA A 73 3.55 -22.77 9.60
N PRO A 74 2.30 -22.35 9.90
CA PRO A 74 2.05 -21.17 10.71
C PRO A 74 2.68 -21.22 12.10
N GLU A 75 2.69 -22.39 12.75
CA GLU A 75 3.27 -22.59 14.08
C GLU A 75 4.79 -22.39 14.09
N GLU A 76 5.47 -22.79 13.02
CA GLU A 76 6.91 -22.59 12.86
C GLU A 76 7.24 -21.09 12.81
N LEU A 77 6.40 -20.31 12.12
CA LEU A 77 6.68 -18.91 11.84
C LEU A 77 6.17 -17.96 12.94
N LEU A 78 4.96 -18.19 13.46
CA LEU A 78 4.19 -17.21 14.24
C LEU A 78 4.02 -17.58 15.71
N SER A 79 4.61 -18.69 16.18
CA SER A 79 4.46 -19.11 17.58
C SER A 79 5.01 -18.09 18.59
N GLY A 80 4.13 -17.58 19.44
CA GLY A 80 4.47 -16.54 20.41
C GLY A 80 4.63 -15.14 19.82
N ILE A 81 4.19 -14.92 18.57
CA ILE A 81 4.01 -13.59 17.98
C ILE A 81 2.54 -13.21 18.14
N TYR A 82 2.27 -12.10 18.81
CA TYR A 82 0.92 -11.58 19.04
C TYR A 82 0.45 -10.71 17.88
N ALA A 83 -0.10 -11.36 16.85
CA ALA A 83 -0.48 -10.71 15.60
C ALA A 83 -1.66 -9.73 15.74
N GLU A 84 -2.38 -9.73 16.88
CA GLU A 84 -3.42 -8.73 17.14
C GLU A 84 -2.89 -7.32 17.42
N TYR A 85 -1.59 -7.17 17.70
CA TYR A 85 -0.95 -5.88 18.01
C TYR A 85 0.01 -5.39 16.92
N ILE A 86 0.17 -6.14 15.84
CA ILE A 86 1.18 -5.89 14.81
C ILE A 86 0.48 -5.92 13.45
N PHE A 87 0.86 -5.03 12.55
CA PHE A 87 0.40 -5.09 11.17
C PHE A 87 1.13 -6.22 10.44
N VAL A 88 0.43 -7.28 10.03
CA VAL A 88 1.08 -8.45 9.40
C VAL A 88 0.47 -8.70 8.04
N HIS A 89 1.30 -8.72 7.01
CA HIS A 89 0.90 -9.07 5.65
C HIS A 89 1.63 -10.35 5.22
N LEU A 90 0.90 -11.47 5.17
CA LEU A 90 1.40 -12.77 4.75
C LEU A 90 1.09 -13.00 3.28
N ILE A 91 2.12 -13.11 2.45
CA ILE A 91 1.99 -13.40 1.02
C ILE A 91 2.32 -14.88 0.82
N CYS A 92 1.27 -15.69 0.69
CA CYS A 92 1.36 -17.14 0.53
C CYS A 92 1.59 -17.53 -0.93
N LYS A 93 2.39 -18.59 -1.13
CA LYS A 93 2.72 -19.07 -2.48
C LYS A 93 1.55 -19.76 -3.18
N ASP A 94 0.73 -20.47 -2.41
CA ASP A 94 -0.37 -21.30 -2.89
C ASP A 94 -1.56 -21.24 -1.93
N LYS A 95 -2.71 -21.74 -2.41
CA LYS A 95 -3.99 -21.67 -1.69
C LYS A 95 -4.02 -22.57 -0.46
N ASP A 96 -3.34 -23.70 -0.49
CA ASP A 96 -3.30 -24.64 0.63
C ASP A 96 -2.56 -24.00 1.81
N GLN A 97 -1.42 -23.36 1.53
CA GLN A 97 -0.71 -22.56 2.52
C GLN A 97 -1.58 -21.41 3.06
N ALA A 98 -2.23 -20.64 2.19
CA ALA A 98 -3.08 -19.54 2.62
C ALA A 98 -4.23 -20.00 3.52
N PHE A 99 -4.82 -21.17 3.22
CA PHE A 99 -5.83 -21.81 4.06
C PHE A 99 -5.29 -22.19 5.44
N LEU A 100 -4.11 -22.82 5.51
CA LEU A 100 -3.48 -23.18 6.78
C LEU A 100 -3.22 -21.96 7.68
N PHE A 101 -2.69 -20.87 7.11
CA PHE A 101 -2.49 -19.64 7.87
C PHE A 101 -3.82 -19.00 8.31
N SER A 102 -4.86 -19.07 7.48
CA SER A 102 -6.18 -18.54 7.83
C SER A 102 -6.81 -19.32 8.99
N GLU A 103 -6.77 -20.65 8.93
CA GLU A 103 -7.24 -21.53 10.02
C GLU A 103 -6.46 -21.28 11.32
N TYR A 104 -5.13 -21.12 11.24
CA TYR A 104 -4.31 -20.76 12.39
C TYR A 104 -4.76 -19.43 13.01
N MET A 105 -4.98 -18.40 12.19
CA MET A 105 -5.42 -17.08 12.66
C MET A 105 -6.79 -17.14 13.34
N GLU A 106 -7.76 -17.84 12.72
CA GLU A 106 -9.10 -18.02 13.27
C GLU A 106 -9.07 -18.77 14.62
N ASN A 107 -8.24 -19.80 14.74
CA ASN A 107 -8.12 -20.59 15.97
C ASN A 107 -7.45 -19.81 17.11
N GLN A 108 -6.40 -19.03 16.83
CA GLN A 108 -5.65 -18.30 17.85
C GLN A 108 -6.34 -17.01 18.29
N TYR A 109 -6.99 -16.31 17.35
CA TYR A 109 -7.48 -14.95 17.56
C TYR A 109 -8.98 -14.81 17.39
N LYS A 110 -9.73 -15.91 17.56
CA LYS A 110 -11.20 -15.93 17.48
C LYS A 110 -11.83 -14.69 18.12
N ASP A 111 -12.64 -13.98 17.36
CA ASP A 111 -13.37 -12.76 17.74
C ASP A 111 -12.49 -11.53 18.12
N LYS A 112 -11.16 -11.62 18.07
CA LYS A 112 -10.25 -10.47 18.20
C LYS A 112 -10.06 -9.80 16.84
N SER A 113 -10.08 -8.46 16.82
CA SER A 113 -9.62 -7.72 15.65
C SER A 113 -8.12 -7.92 15.47
N THR A 114 -7.71 -8.42 14.31
CA THR A 114 -6.30 -8.50 13.92
C THR A 114 -6.02 -7.49 12.81
N LEU A 115 -4.76 -7.06 12.70
CA LEU A 115 -4.24 -6.31 11.55
C LEU A 115 -3.48 -7.25 10.60
N THR A 116 -3.93 -8.51 10.54
CA THR A 116 -3.32 -9.56 9.73
C THR A 116 -4.06 -9.71 8.41
N PHE A 117 -3.30 -9.74 7.33
CA PHE A 117 -3.79 -9.93 5.97
C PHE A 117 -3.09 -11.12 5.35
N ILE A 118 -3.85 -12.07 4.81
CA ILE A 118 -3.31 -13.22 4.10
C ILE A 118 -3.66 -13.08 2.63
N GLN A 119 -2.63 -12.87 1.82
CA GLN A 119 -2.70 -12.76 0.37
C GLN A 119 -2.29 -14.08 -0.28
N VAL A 120 -3.04 -14.47 -1.30
CA VAL A 120 -2.59 -15.47 -2.29
C VAL A 120 -2.92 -14.94 -3.67
N GLU A 121 -1.94 -15.00 -4.58
CA GLU A 121 -2.02 -14.33 -5.88
C GLU A 121 -2.36 -12.84 -5.69
N ASN A 122 -3.49 -12.36 -6.21
CA ASN A 122 -3.93 -10.97 -6.11
C ASN A 122 -5.27 -10.85 -5.35
N LYS A 123 -5.44 -11.70 -4.31
CA LYS A 123 -6.63 -11.75 -3.47
C LYS A 123 -6.25 -11.88 -2.00
N ILE A 124 -6.94 -11.14 -1.13
CA ILE A 124 -6.92 -11.38 0.31
C ILE A 124 -7.93 -12.46 0.63
N VAL A 125 -7.48 -13.50 1.32
CA VAL A 125 -8.34 -14.60 1.81
C VAL A 125 -8.66 -14.46 3.29
N TYR A 126 -7.90 -13.62 4.01
CA TYR A 126 -8.16 -13.31 5.41
C TYR A 126 -7.80 -11.85 5.71
N PRO A 127 -8.73 -11.04 6.27
CA PRO A 127 -10.15 -11.34 6.42
C PRO A 127 -10.89 -11.23 5.07
N LEU A 128 -11.96 -12.01 4.87
CA LEU A 128 -12.67 -12.18 3.58
C LEU A 128 -13.24 -10.88 2.96
N GLN A 129 -13.55 -9.85 3.76
CA GLN A 129 -14.13 -8.58 3.29
C GLN A 129 -13.09 -7.48 3.04
N THR A 130 -11.86 -7.89 2.73
CA THR A 130 -10.77 -7.00 2.32
C THR A 130 -10.41 -7.29 0.88
N ILE A 131 -10.24 -6.25 0.08
CA ILE A 131 -9.60 -6.36 -1.24
C ILE A 131 -8.18 -5.81 -1.17
N ILE A 132 -7.34 -6.26 -2.09
CA ILE A 132 -5.98 -5.74 -2.29
C ILE A 132 -5.81 -5.32 -3.74
N CYS A 133 -5.05 -4.26 -3.97
CA CYS A 133 -4.58 -3.87 -5.29
C CYS A 133 -3.05 -3.71 -5.21
N ASP A 134 -2.33 -4.56 -5.94
CA ASP A 134 -0.88 -4.43 -6.12
C ASP A 134 -0.60 -3.43 -7.25
N ILE A 135 0.13 -2.36 -6.92
CA ILE A 135 0.38 -1.21 -7.79
C ILE A 135 1.89 -1.03 -7.94
N ASP A 136 2.44 -1.29 -9.13
CA ASP A 136 3.85 -1.01 -9.42
C ASP A 136 3.99 0.29 -10.22
N VAL A 137 4.51 1.34 -9.57
CA VAL A 137 4.78 2.65 -10.17
C VAL A 137 6.28 2.97 -10.20
N SER A 138 7.14 1.96 -10.03
CA SER A 138 8.58 2.14 -9.97
C SER A 138 9.19 2.68 -11.27
N LYS A 139 8.62 2.30 -12.42
CA LYS A 139 9.12 2.63 -13.77
C LYS A 139 8.20 3.52 -14.58
N GLU A 140 6.89 3.32 -14.46
CA GLU A 140 5.85 4.09 -15.16
C GLU A 140 4.71 4.37 -14.17
N VAL A 141 4.11 5.57 -14.23
CA VAL A 141 3.03 5.96 -13.31
C VAL A 141 1.64 5.80 -13.93
N ILE A 142 1.41 6.38 -15.12
CA ILE A 142 0.05 6.57 -15.64
C ILE A 142 -0.63 5.24 -16.04
N GLY A 143 0.08 4.36 -16.76
CA GLY A 143 -0.44 3.05 -17.17
C GLY A 143 -0.84 2.17 -15.98
N PRO A 144 0.07 1.91 -15.01
CA PRO A 144 -0.23 1.11 -13.83
C PRO A 144 -1.39 1.65 -12.99
N LEU A 145 -1.45 2.96 -12.75
CA LEU A 145 -2.55 3.55 -11.99
C LEU A 145 -3.91 3.45 -12.71
N SER A 146 -3.94 3.63 -14.03
CA SER A 146 -5.18 3.46 -14.80
C SER A 146 -5.67 2.02 -14.78
N LYS A 147 -4.75 1.04 -14.84
CA LYS A 147 -5.09 -0.38 -14.68
C LYS A 147 -5.63 -0.67 -13.29
N PHE A 148 -4.97 -0.13 -12.26
CA PHE A 148 -5.40 -0.22 -10.87
C PHE A 148 -6.85 0.23 -10.69
N LEU A 149 -7.24 1.39 -11.23
CA LEU A 149 -8.61 1.88 -11.08
C LEU A 149 -9.66 0.92 -11.64
N LYS A 150 -9.39 0.32 -12.80
CA LYS A 150 -10.30 -0.67 -13.40
C LYS A 150 -10.41 -1.93 -12.55
N GLU A 151 -9.28 -2.44 -12.09
CA GLU A 151 -9.24 -3.64 -11.26
C GLU A 151 -9.93 -3.41 -9.90
N ALA A 152 -9.70 -2.26 -9.30
CA ALA A 152 -10.34 -1.83 -8.07
C ALA A 152 -11.86 -1.71 -8.23
N GLU A 153 -12.34 -1.11 -9.32
CA GLU A 153 -13.76 -1.01 -9.63
C GLU A 153 -14.43 -2.39 -9.71
N GLU A 154 -13.84 -3.31 -10.48
CA GLU A 154 -14.34 -4.68 -10.63
C GLU A 154 -14.40 -5.39 -9.27
N LYS A 155 -13.34 -5.25 -8.45
CA LYS A 155 -13.27 -5.83 -7.10
C LYS A 155 -14.30 -5.23 -6.13
N ILE A 156 -14.55 -3.92 -6.18
CA ILE A 156 -15.57 -3.25 -5.35
C ILE A 156 -16.97 -3.77 -5.72
N GLN A 157 -17.28 -3.86 -7.02
CA GLN A 157 -18.57 -4.32 -7.51
C GLN A 157 -18.83 -5.80 -7.19
N GLU A 158 -17.81 -6.65 -7.27
CA GLU A 158 -17.91 -8.07 -6.98
C GLU A 158 -18.06 -8.35 -5.47
N ALA A 159 -17.23 -7.72 -4.63
CA ALA A 159 -17.07 -8.12 -3.23
C ALA A 159 -17.75 -7.21 -2.20
N LYS A 160 -18.03 -5.93 -2.54
CA LYS A 160 -18.48 -4.89 -1.59
C LYS A 160 -17.69 -4.90 -0.26
N PRO A 161 -16.36 -4.68 -0.34
CA PRO A 161 -15.46 -4.83 0.79
C PRO A 161 -15.64 -3.74 1.84
N TYR A 162 -15.22 -4.01 3.07
CA TYR A 162 -15.17 -3.01 4.15
C TYR A 162 -13.87 -2.21 4.19
N ARG A 163 -12.84 -2.66 3.46
CA ARG A 163 -11.54 -1.97 3.36
C ARG A 163 -10.76 -2.45 2.14
N CYS A 164 -9.77 -1.65 1.75
CA CYS A 164 -8.83 -1.96 0.68
C CYS A 164 -7.39 -1.85 1.16
N ILE A 165 -6.49 -2.69 0.65
CA ILE A 165 -5.04 -2.52 0.76
C ILE A 165 -4.50 -2.07 -0.60
N LEU A 166 -3.87 -0.91 -0.63
CA LEU A 166 -3.15 -0.43 -1.80
C LEU A 166 -1.67 -0.70 -1.59
N ASN A 167 -1.16 -1.79 -2.16
CA ASN A 167 0.22 -2.23 -1.98
C ASN A 167 1.08 -1.69 -3.12
N VAL A 168 1.82 -0.62 -2.85
CA VAL A 168 2.51 0.20 -3.85
C VAL A 168 4.02 -0.08 -3.87
N SER A 169 4.55 -0.40 -5.05
CA SER A 169 5.99 -0.45 -5.32
C SER A 169 6.44 0.90 -5.88
N ILE A 170 7.42 1.55 -5.25
CA ILE A 170 7.97 2.84 -5.68
C ILE A 170 9.42 2.72 -6.18
N GLY A 171 9.79 3.63 -7.07
CA GLY A 171 11.14 3.74 -7.63
C GLY A 171 11.96 4.83 -6.95
N LYS A 172 13.16 5.09 -7.47
CA LYS A 172 14.13 6.03 -6.85
C LYS A 172 13.84 7.51 -7.08
N ASN A 173 12.82 7.88 -7.86
CA ASN A 173 12.50 9.29 -8.11
C ASN A 173 11.64 9.85 -6.97
N PHE A 174 12.24 10.68 -6.12
CA PHE A 174 11.62 11.24 -4.92
C PHE A 174 10.35 12.04 -5.19
N LEU A 175 10.45 13.10 -5.99
CA LEU A 175 9.32 13.99 -6.24
C LEU A 175 8.19 13.26 -6.95
N LEU A 176 8.52 12.37 -7.88
CA LEU A 176 7.54 11.55 -8.57
C LEU A 176 6.88 10.56 -7.62
N SER A 177 7.65 9.87 -6.77
CA SER A 177 7.11 8.91 -5.80
C SER A 177 6.16 9.58 -4.82
N ILE A 178 6.55 10.72 -4.24
CA ILE A 178 5.71 11.47 -3.31
C ILE A 178 4.40 11.91 -3.99
N SER A 179 4.51 12.54 -5.17
CA SER A 179 3.33 13.02 -5.91
C SER A 179 2.43 11.86 -6.35
N THR A 180 3.00 10.69 -6.64
CA THR A 180 2.26 9.49 -7.02
C THR A 180 1.52 8.88 -5.82
N LEU A 181 2.16 8.80 -4.66
CA LEU A 181 1.51 8.31 -3.43
C LEU A 181 0.33 9.20 -3.02
N ARG A 182 0.49 10.53 -3.14
CA ARG A 182 -0.62 11.49 -2.96
C ARG A 182 -1.72 11.29 -3.99
N ALA A 183 -1.36 11.15 -5.27
CA ALA A 183 -2.33 10.90 -6.33
C ALA A 183 -3.13 9.61 -6.13
N ILE A 184 -2.52 8.54 -5.62
CA ILE A 184 -3.19 7.25 -5.36
C ILE A 184 -4.35 7.43 -4.36
N ARG A 185 -4.17 8.22 -3.29
CA ARG A 185 -5.25 8.48 -2.31
C ARG A 185 -6.42 9.22 -2.95
N ILE A 186 -6.14 10.30 -3.68
CA ILE A 186 -7.15 11.09 -4.40
C ILE A 186 -7.91 10.22 -5.41
N LEU A 187 -7.18 9.40 -6.17
CA LEU A 187 -7.76 8.52 -7.17
C LEU A 187 -8.63 7.43 -6.53
N TRP A 188 -8.23 6.88 -5.39
CA TRP A 188 -9.03 5.91 -4.64
C TRP A 188 -10.33 6.52 -4.12
N GLU A 189 -10.25 7.70 -3.48
CA GLU A 189 -11.42 8.41 -2.97
C GLU A 189 -12.42 8.73 -4.09
N ASN A 190 -11.93 9.26 -5.21
CA ASN A 190 -12.76 9.54 -6.39
C ASN A 190 -13.42 8.26 -6.94
N LEU A 191 -12.70 7.14 -6.96
CA LEU A 191 -13.26 5.87 -7.42
C LEU A 191 -14.37 5.36 -6.48
N VAL A 192 -14.11 5.35 -5.18
CA VAL A 192 -15.08 4.91 -4.15
C VAL A 192 -16.33 5.80 -4.19
N ALA A 193 -16.17 7.12 -4.33
CA ALA A 193 -17.26 8.05 -4.52
C ALA A 193 -18.06 7.75 -5.80
N LYS A 194 -17.38 7.48 -6.92
CA LYS A 194 -18.03 7.09 -8.19
C LYS A 194 -18.89 5.83 -8.05
N GLN A 195 -18.49 4.87 -7.20
CA GLN A 195 -19.25 3.65 -6.95
C GLN A 195 -20.42 3.84 -5.95
N GLY A 196 -20.61 5.02 -5.37
CA GLY A 196 -21.67 5.32 -4.42
C GLY A 196 -21.40 4.86 -2.99
N PHE A 197 -20.13 4.67 -2.63
CA PHE A 197 -19.66 4.23 -1.31
C PHE A 197 -18.81 5.32 -0.62
N GLU A 198 -19.12 6.61 -0.82
CA GLU A 198 -18.33 7.74 -0.30
C GLU A 198 -17.90 7.54 1.16
N GLY A 199 -16.60 7.35 1.39
CA GLY A 199 -16.03 7.16 2.73
C GLY A 199 -16.24 5.78 3.37
N ASP A 200 -16.95 4.86 2.73
CA ASP A 200 -17.31 3.56 3.30
C ASP A 200 -16.21 2.48 3.15
N ILE A 201 -15.23 2.70 2.26
CA ILE A 201 -14.16 1.73 1.96
C ILE A 201 -12.78 2.39 2.17
N PRO A 202 -12.28 2.47 3.42
CA PRO A 202 -10.95 3.02 3.68
C PRO A 202 -9.85 2.22 3.00
N ALA A 203 -8.84 2.91 2.49
CA ALA A 203 -7.63 2.31 1.94
C ALA A 203 -6.46 2.42 2.91
N ILE A 204 -5.80 1.28 3.16
CA ILE A 204 -4.48 1.22 3.79
C ILE A 204 -3.44 1.24 2.68
N VAL A 205 -2.65 2.31 2.60
CA VAL A 205 -1.57 2.44 1.63
C VAL A 205 -0.31 1.85 2.25
N THR A 206 0.13 0.72 1.70
CA THR A 206 1.40 0.10 2.09
C THR A 206 2.42 0.30 0.98
N VAL A 207 3.63 0.74 1.33
CA VAL A 207 4.68 1.04 0.34
C VAL A 207 5.88 0.14 0.56
N ARG A 208 6.42 -0.36 -0.55
CA ARG A 208 7.72 -1.04 -0.60
C ARG A 208 8.55 -0.47 -1.76
N PRO A 209 9.89 -0.55 -1.68
CA PRO A 209 10.72 -0.20 -2.81
C PRO A 209 10.75 -1.31 -3.87
N GLU A 210 11.10 -0.95 -5.09
CA GLU A 210 11.40 -1.93 -6.14
C GLU A 210 12.77 -2.57 -5.90
N GLU A 211 12.76 -3.79 -5.36
CA GLU A 211 13.97 -4.51 -4.94
C GLU A 211 14.98 -4.73 -6.06
N SER A 212 14.51 -4.93 -7.30
CA SER A 212 15.40 -5.16 -8.45
C SER A 212 16.26 -3.94 -8.81
N GLU A 213 15.89 -2.76 -8.32
CA GLU A 213 16.65 -1.53 -8.55
C GLU A 213 17.62 -1.21 -7.41
N LEU A 214 17.55 -1.90 -6.28
CA LEU A 214 18.45 -1.63 -5.14
C LEU A 214 19.89 -2.04 -5.46
N SER A 215 20.84 -1.21 -4.99
CA SER A 215 22.26 -1.50 -5.13
C SER A 215 22.65 -2.81 -4.46
N SER A 216 23.52 -3.58 -5.11
CA SER A 216 24.13 -4.77 -4.51
C SER A 216 25.22 -4.43 -3.50
N ASP A 217 25.77 -3.20 -3.52
CA ASP A 217 26.64 -2.72 -2.45
C ASP A 217 25.80 -2.42 -1.20
N PRO A 218 26.08 -3.05 -0.04
CA PRO A 218 25.25 -2.91 1.16
C PRO A 218 25.14 -1.48 1.69
N ASN A 219 26.22 -0.70 1.63
CA ASN A 219 26.19 0.67 2.16
C ASN A 219 25.39 1.58 1.23
N GLN A 220 25.56 1.43 -0.08
CA GLN A 220 24.77 2.14 -1.07
C GLN A 220 23.29 1.75 -0.99
N CYS A 221 22.97 0.48 -0.74
CA CYS A 221 21.59 0.03 -0.54
C CYS A 221 20.94 0.74 0.64
N LEU A 222 21.67 0.90 1.75
CA LEU A 222 21.17 1.62 2.91
C LEU A 222 20.93 3.11 2.60
N ILE A 223 21.82 3.77 1.84
CA ILE A 223 21.61 5.15 1.38
C ILE A 223 20.35 5.25 0.51
N GLU A 224 20.16 4.33 -0.44
CA GLU A 224 18.97 4.29 -1.29
C GLU A 224 17.70 4.07 -0.47
N MET A 225 17.75 3.17 0.51
CA MET A 225 16.65 2.92 1.43
C MET A 225 16.29 4.16 2.24
N SER A 226 17.26 4.98 2.64
CA SER A 226 17.00 6.25 3.35
C SER A 226 16.14 7.20 2.53
N TYR A 227 16.43 7.31 1.23
CA TYR A 227 15.73 8.20 0.32
C TYR A 227 14.33 7.69 -0.02
N LEU A 228 14.19 6.37 -0.18
CA LEU A 228 12.91 5.69 -0.39
C LEU A 228 12.01 5.80 0.84
N THR A 229 12.56 5.57 2.03
CA THR A 229 11.83 5.73 3.31
C THR A 229 11.36 7.17 3.47
N LEU A 230 12.23 8.16 3.23
CA LEU A 230 11.85 9.57 3.28
C LEU A 230 10.74 9.90 2.27
N SER A 231 10.83 9.38 1.03
CA SER A 231 9.80 9.55 0.01
C SER A 231 8.44 9.00 0.47
N ALA A 232 8.44 7.82 1.08
CA ALA A 232 7.22 7.16 1.53
C ALA A 232 6.59 7.91 2.72
N LEU A 233 7.39 8.29 3.72
CA LEU A 233 6.90 9.04 4.89
C LEU A 233 6.30 10.38 4.48
N VAL A 234 7.02 11.16 3.67
CA VAL A 234 6.57 12.47 3.19
C VAL A 234 5.41 12.35 2.18
N GLY A 235 5.29 11.19 1.51
CA GLY A 235 4.15 10.83 0.66
C GLY A 235 2.90 10.37 1.42
N ASN A 236 2.90 10.49 2.75
CA ASN A 236 1.76 10.18 3.62
C ASN A 236 1.29 8.72 3.50
N VAL A 237 2.21 7.76 3.64
CA VAL A 237 1.92 6.32 3.66
C VAL A 237 1.38 5.85 5.02
N ASP A 238 0.61 4.75 5.07
CA ASP A 238 0.19 4.12 6.34
C ASP A 238 1.25 3.14 6.88
N VAL A 239 1.83 2.32 5.99
CA VAL A 239 2.87 1.33 6.34
C VAL A 239 4.02 1.39 5.33
N PHE A 240 5.26 1.49 5.80
CA PHE A 240 6.43 1.36 4.94
C PHE A 240 7.17 0.05 5.23
N TYR A 241 7.38 -0.77 4.20
CA TYR A 241 8.16 -1.99 4.29
C TYR A 241 9.57 -1.76 3.76
N GLY A 242 10.52 -1.57 4.69
CA GLY A 242 11.93 -1.57 4.39
C GLY A 242 12.43 -2.96 3.99
N THR A 243 13.42 -3.00 3.10
CA THR A 243 14.10 -4.23 2.69
C THR A 243 15.58 -3.91 2.46
N HIS A 244 16.38 -4.92 2.16
CA HIS A 244 17.80 -4.74 1.88
C HIS A 244 18.28 -5.80 0.88
N SER A 245 19.24 -5.44 0.01
CA SER A 245 19.75 -6.34 -1.03
C SER A 245 20.53 -7.53 -0.44
N SER A 246 21.21 -7.32 0.70
CA SER A 246 21.76 -8.38 1.54
C SER A 246 20.71 -8.96 2.49
N ARG A 247 20.72 -10.29 2.65
CA ARG A 247 19.88 -11.05 3.58
C ARG A 247 20.40 -11.06 5.02
N GLU A 248 21.53 -10.41 5.30
CA GLU A 248 22.06 -10.38 6.66
C GLU A 248 21.15 -9.57 7.59
N THR A 249 20.83 -10.17 8.74
CA THR A 249 19.92 -9.58 9.75
C THR A 249 20.35 -8.18 10.17
N ASN A 250 21.66 -7.92 10.30
CA ASN A 250 22.15 -6.62 10.74
C ASN A 250 21.85 -5.50 9.73
N HIS A 251 21.83 -5.79 8.43
CA HIS A 251 21.49 -4.78 7.42
C HIS A 251 19.99 -4.43 7.46
N LEU A 252 19.12 -5.42 7.63
CA LEU A 252 17.68 -5.18 7.83
C LEU A 252 17.40 -4.45 9.15
N LEU A 253 18.16 -4.74 10.22
CA LEU A 253 18.09 -3.96 11.45
C LEU A 253 18.50 -2.51 11.24
N ASN A 254 19.54 -2.24 10.46
CA ASN A 254 19.92 -0.86 10.14
C ASN A 254 18.81 -0.12 9.38
N VAL A 255 18.10 -0.81 8.48
CA VAL A 255 16.92 -0.27 7.80
C VAL A 255 15.79 0.05 8.79
N LEU A 256 15.52 -0.84 9.75
CA LEU A 256 14.53 -0.59 10.80
C LEU A 256 14.94 0.58 11.71
N MET A 257 16.20 0.65 12.14
CA MET A 257 16.72 1.75 12.96
C MET A 257 16.62 3.10 12.23
N MET A 258 16.87 3.11 10.92
CA MET A 258 16.68 4.30 10.10
C MET A 258 15.23 4.79 10.09
N GLN A 259 14.26 3.88 10.02
CA GLN A 259 12.83 4.25 10.12
C GLN A 259 12.52 4.86 11.50
N HIS A 260 13.07 4.30 12.58
CA HIS A 260 12.94 4.87 13.93
C HIS A 260 13.54 6.27 14.00
N VAL A 261 14.74 6.50 13.45
CA VAL A 261 15.35 7.84 13.44
C VAL A 261 14.45 8.85 12.72
N PHE A 262 13.87 8.50 11.57
CA PHE A 262 12.99 9.40 10.84
C PHE A 262 11.67 9.74 11.56
N ILE A 263 11.08 8.76 12.26
CA ILE A 263 9.82 8.94 12.97
C ILE A 263 10.05 9.55 14.37
N GLU A 264 10.91 8.94 15.17
CA GLU A 264 11.09 9.29 16.59
C GLU A 264 11.96 10.53 16.78
N GLU A 265 13.05 10.67 16.01
CA GLU A 265 13.94 11.84 16.12
C GLU A 265 13.57 12.92 15.10
N GLY A 266 13.27 12.52 13.86
CA GLY A 266 12.91 13.40 12.76
C GLY A 266 11.49 13.94 12.82
N LYS A 267 10.59 13.30 13.58
CA LYS A 267 9.17 13.69 13.73
C LYS A 267 8.43 13.81 12.40
N LEU A 268 8.85 13.06 11.39
CA LEU A 268 8.34 13.16 10.02
C LEU A 268 6.90 12.64 9.86
N ASP A 269 6.39 11.90 10.84
CA ASP A 269 5.00 11.44 10.87
C ASP A 269 4.08 12.37 11.66
N THR A 270 4.57 13.41 12.34
CA THR A 270 3.70 14.27 13.18
C THR A 270 2.70 15.10 12.37
N ILE A 271 3.03 15.41 11.11
CA ILE A 271 2.15 16.10 10.16
C ILE A 271 1.78 15.09 9.07
N LYS A 272 0.49 14.95 8.76
CA LYS A 272 0.00 13.93 7.81
C LYS A 272 0.46 14.22 6.37
N ASP A 273 0.21 15.41 5.84
CA ASP A 273 0.69 15.84 4.52
C ASP A 273 1.62 17.06 4.63
N PRO A 274 2.92 16.86 4.93
CA PRO A 274 3.85 17.97 5.14
C PRO A 274 4.17 18.76 3.85
N LEU A 275 3.83 18.23 2.67
CA LEU A 275 4.05 18.92 1.39
C LEU A 275 2.79 19.58 0.83
N ALA A 276 1.68 19.57 1.57
CA ALA A 276 0.49 20.33 1.20
C ALA A 276 0.86 21.82 0.97
N GLY A 277 0.46 22.36 -0.19
CA GLY A 277 0.77 23.73 -0.61
C GLY A 277 2.13 23.90 -1.32
N SER A 278 2.93 22.84 -1.46
CA SER A 278 4.12 22.88 -2.30
C SER A 278 3.72 22.93 -3.78
N HIS A 279 3.78 24.12 -4.39
CA HIS A 279 3.35 24.35 -5.77
C HIS A 279 3.87 23.31 -6.77
N MET A 280 5.12 22.85 -6.63
CA MET A 280 5.67 21.82 -7.52
C MET A 280 5.01 20.45 -7.31
N VAL A 281 4.85 20.01 -6.06
CA VAL A 281 4.26 18.71 -5.73
C VAL A 281 2.77 18.70 -6.07
N GLU A 282 2.05 19.77 -5.77
CA GLU A 282 0.64 19.91 -6.14
C GLU A 282 0.47 19.79 -7.66
N GLN A 283 1.26 20.54 -8.44
CA GLN A 283 1.16 20.49 -9.90
C GLN A 283 1.46 19.10 -10.49
N ILE A 284 2.46 18.39 -9.96
CA ILE A 284 2.78 17.04 -10.44
C ILE A 284 1.64 16.08 -10.05
N THR A 285 1.15 16.16 -8.81
CA THR A 285 0.05 15.34 -8.31
C THR A 285 -1.21 15.54 -9.15
N HIS A 286 -1.62 16.79 -9.39
CA HIS A 286 -2.77 17.12 -10.25
C HIS A 286 -2.61 16.54 -11.66
N LYS A 287 -1.43 16.71 -12.28
CA LYS A 287 -1.17 16.16 -13.63
C LYS A 287 -1.26 14.65 -13.67
N ILE A 288 -0.80 13.95 -12.63
CA ILE A 288 -0.93 12.49 -12.53
C ILE A 288 -2.40 12.12 -12.43
N VAL A 289 -3.14 12.73 -11.50
CA VAL A 289 -4.57 12.45 -11.29
C VAL A 289 -5.37 12.66 -12.58
N GLU A 290 -5.20 13.81 -13.24
CA GLU A 290 -5.90 14.14 -14.48
C GLU A 290 -5.61 13.12 -15.59
N GLN A 291 -4.34 12.84 -15.86
CA GLN A 291 -3.96 11.91 -16.93
C GLN A 291 -4.42 10.47 -16.66
N VAL A 292 -4.31 10.02 -15.41
CA VAL A 292 -4.78 8.68 -15.01
C VAL A 292 -6.29 8.58 -15.15
N TRP A 293 -7.03 9.58 -14.68
CA TRP A 293 -8.48 9.61 -14.74
C TRP A 293 -8.99 9.61 -16.18
N GLN A 294 -8.41 10.46 -17.04
CA GLN A 294 -8.75 10.47 -18.47
C GLN A 294 -8.50 9.10 -19.13
N LYS A 295 -7.32 8.50 -18.90
CA LYS A 295 -6.97 7.17 -19.45
C LYS A 295 -7.90 6.07 -18.94
N TYR A 296 -8.33 6.16 -17.68
CA TYR A 296 -9.31 5.25 -17.09
C TYR A 296 -10.66 5.36 -17.83
N LEU A 297 -11.21 6.56 -18.02
CA LEU A 297 -12.49 6.81 -18.72
C LEU A 297 -12.45 6.42 -20.20
N GLU A 298 -11.36 6.71 -20.92
CA GLU A 298 -11.17 6.28 -22.32
C GLU A 298 -11.29 4.75 -22.46
N GLY A 299 -10.77 4.03 -21.47
CA GLY A 299 -10.85 2.59 -21.39
C GLY A 299 -12.24 2.03 -21.09
N GLU A 300 -13.13 2.81 -20.46
CA GLU A 300 -14.54 2.44 -20.26
C GLU A 300 -15.33 2.58 -21.55
N ASN A 301 -15.12 3.68 -22.29
CA ASN A 301 -15.84 3.98 -23.55
C ASN A 301 -15.49 3.05 -24.72
N SER A 302 -14.48 2.19 -24.55
CA SER A 302 -14.04 1.21 -25.55
C SER A 302 -14.65 -0.18 -25.34
N LYS A 303 -15.45 -0.40 -24.28
CA LYS A 303 -16.24 -1.61 -24.03
C LYS A 303 -17.68 -1.42 -24.52
#